data_AF-A0A7M3ZP84-F1
#
_entry.id   AF-A0A7M3ZP84-F1
#
_cell.length_a   1.000
_cell.length_b   1.000
_cell.length_c   1.000
_cell.angle_alpha   90.00
_cell.angle_beta   90.00
_cell.angle_gamma   90.00
#
_symmetry.space_group_name_H-M   'P 1'
#
loop_
_entity.id
_entity.type
_entity.pdbx_description
1 polymer ?
#
loop_
_entity_poly.entity_id
_entity_poly.type
_entity_poly.pdbx_seq_one_letter_code
_entity_poly.pdbx_strand_id
1 'polypeptide(L)'
;TTLAVGDAAGLVMPSNGGGISQAIISGCFAAEAILANLEDQTPLSVYEARVRASMGPALKNSLRSKNMGYAMMRGDLMTEVILRILGPIGGIKRAMECERPLWLV
;
A
#
# COMPACT_ATOMS: atom_id res chain seq x y z
N THR A 1 -19.69 -19.27 6.32
CA THR A 1 -19.26 -17.92 5.92
C THR A 1 -17.84 -17.72 6.39
N THR A 2 -16.95 -17.19 5.55
CA THR A 2 -15.51 -17.11 5.84
C THR A 2 -15.01 -15.69 5.64
N LEU A 3 -14.21 -15.19 6.57
CA LEU A 3 -13.49 -13.92 6.45
C LEU A 3 -11.99 -14.20 6.37
N ALA A 4 -11.29 -13.49 5.48
CA ALA A 4 -9.83 -13.48 5.43
C ALA A 4 -9.33 -12.14 5.99
N VAL A 5 -8.19 -12.17 6.70
CA VAL A 5 -7.55 -11.00 7.31
C VAL A 5 -6.06 -10.98 7.01
N GLY A 6 -5.43 -9.81 7.14
CA GLY A 6 -3.99 -9.62 6.96
C GLY A 6 -3.45 -10.17 5.64
N ASP A 7 -2.34 -10.91 5.73
CA ASP A 7 -1.64 -11.48 4.59
C ASP A 7 -2.50 -12.49 3.82
N ALA A 8 -3.35 -13.26 4.52
CA ALA A 8 -4.28 -14.18 3.89
C ALA A 8 -5.35 -13.45 3.04
N ALA A 9 -5.63 -12.19 3.35
CA ALA A 9 -6.49 -11.32 2.56
C ALA A 9 -5.74 -10.47 1.52
N GLY A 10 -4.41 -10.62 1.40
CA GLY A 10 -3.61 -9.84 0.45
C GLY A 10 -3.49 -8.36 0.80
N LEU A 11 -3.57 -8.00 2.08
CA LEU A 11 -3.57 -6.60 2.55
C LEU A 11 -2.17 -6.02 2.76
N VAL A 12 -1.11 -6.74 2.37
CA VAL A 12 0.27 -6.27 2.48
C VAL A 12 0.54 -5.16 1.45
N MET A 13 1.18 -4.08 1.89
CA MET A 13 1.52 -2.95 1.03
C MET A 13 2.49 -3.36 -0.09
N PRO A 14 2.11 -3.21 -1.38
CA PRO A 14 2.96 -3.65 -2.49
C PRO A 14 4.30 -2.90 -2.58
N SER A 15 4.36 -1.65 -2.13
CA SER A 15 5.53 -0.77 -2.31
C SER A 15 6.69 -1.08 -1.37
N ASN A 16 6.39 -1.55 -0.15
CA ASN A 16 7.40 -1.74 0.90
C ASN A 16 7.23 -3.03 1.72
N GLY A 17 6.21 -3.84 1.45
CA GLY A 17 5.94 -5.08 2.18
C GLY A 17 5.36 -4.89 3.58
N GLY A 18 4.92 -3.69 3.95
CA GLY A 18 4.31 -3.45 5.26
C GLY A 18 2.95 -4.16 5.40
N GLY A 19 2.86 -5.12 6.32
CA GLY A 19 1.64 -5.91 6.55
C GLY A 19 1.13 -5.92 8.00
N ILE A 20 1.98 -5.65 8.99
CA ILE A 20 1.65 -5.82 10.41
C ILE A 20 0.43 -4.99 10.83
N SER A 21 0.45 -3.68 10.56
CA SER A 21 -0.68 -2.81 10.89
C SER A 21 -1.95 -3.16 10.13
N GLN A 22 -1.83 -3.61 8.87
CA GLN A 22 -2.96 -4.03 8.05
C GLN A 22 -3.59 -5.31 8.59
N ALA A 23 -2.78 -6.26 9.07
CA ALA A 23 -3.25 -7.48 9.73
C ALA A 23 -4.01 -7.18 11.02
N ILE A 24 -3.50 -6.27 11.86
CA ILE A 24 -4.18 -5.86 13.10
C ILE A 24 -5.51 -5.18 12.77
N ILE A 25 -5.52 -4.18 11.90
CA ILE A 25 -6.73 -3.40 11.58
C ILE A 25 -7.79 -4.27 10.91
N SER A 26 -7.40 -5.14 9.97
CA SER A 26 -8.35 -6.07 9.33
C SER A 26 -8.90 -7.10 10.32
N GLY A 27 -8.10 -7.55 11.29
CA GLY A 27 -8.59 -8.35 12.41
C GLY A 27 -9.67 -7.63 13.24
N CYS A 28 -9.44 -6.36 13.58
CA CYS A 28 -10.44 -5.54 14.28
C CYS A 28 -11.74 -5.39 13.47
N PHE A 29 -11.64 -5.06 12.18
CA PHE A 29 -12.83 -4.94 11.32
C PHE A 29 -13.57 -6.26 11.16
N ALA A 30 -12.87 -7.38 11.11
CA ALA A 30 -13.50 -8.70 11.05
C ALA A 30 -14.25 -9.00 12.35
N ALA A 31 -13.65 -8.71 13.51
CA ALA A 31 -14.31 -8.87 14.81
C ALA A 31 -15.58 -8.00 14.93
N GLU A 32 -15.50 -6.73 14.54
CA GLU A 32 -16.66 -5.82 14.53
C GLU A 32 -17.78 -6.33 13.60
N ALA A 33 -17.43 -6.82 12.42
CA ALA A 33 -18.42 -7.38 11.49
C ALA A 33 -19.06 -8.67 12.02
N ILE A 34 -18.30 -9.52 12.73
CA ILE A 34 -18.85 -10.71 13.38
C ILE A 34 -19.80 -10.33 14.50
N LEU A 35 -19.43 -9.37 15.36
CA LEU A 35 -20.31 -8.90 16.44
C LEU A 35 -21.61 -8.31 15.89
N ALA A 36 -21.52 -7.43 14.89
CA ALA A 36 -22.70 -6.86 14.25
C ALA A 36 -23.57 -7.91 13.53
N ASN A 37 -22.97 -8.99 13.03
CA ASN A 37 -23.73 -10.11 12.45
C ASN A 37 -24.46 -10.92 13.53
N LEU A 38 -23.87 -11.07 14.72
CA LEU A 38 -24.49 -11.77 15.83
C LEU A 38 -25.60 -10.96 16.50
N GLU A 39 -25.42 -9.65 16.67
CA GLU A 39 -26.37 -8.76 17.36
C GLU A 39 -27.51 -8.29 16.43
N ASP A 40 -27.17 -7.81 15.24
CA ASP A 40 -28.12 -7.12 14.36
C ASP A 40 -28.45 -7.91 13.08
N GLN A 41 -27.95 -9.14 12.94
CA GLN A 41 -28.01 -9.93 11.70
C GLN A 41 -27.46 -9.21 10.47
N THR A 42 -26.55 -8.24 10.66
CA THR A 42 -25.95 -7.51 9.54
C THR A 42 -25.10 -8.44 8.67
N PRO A 43 -25.10 -8.26 7.34
CA PRO A 43 -24.31 -9.11 6.46
C PRO A 43 -22.80 -8.97 6.71
N LEU A 44 -22.07 -10.08 6.72
CA LEU A 44 -20.60 -10.08 6.83
C LEU A 44 -19.90 -9.39 5.64
N SER A 45 -20.60 -9.10 4.54
CA SER A 45 -20.07 -8.29 3.43
C SER A 45 -19.72 -6.84 3.83
N VAL A 46 -20.25 -6.36 4.96
CA VAL A 46 -19.89 -5.05 5.54
C VAL A 46 -18.39 -4.99 5.87
N TYR A 47 -17.79 -6.11 6.28
CA TYR A 47 -16.34 -6.21 6.47
C TYR A 47 -15.57 -5.86 5.19
N GLU A 48 -15.93 -6.48 4.07
CA GLU A 48 -15.23 -6.28 2.80
C GLU A 48 -15.36 -4.82 2.32
N ALA A 49 -16.56 -4.24 2.44
CA ALA A 49 -16.78 -2.84 2.09
C ALA A 49 -15.88 -1.91 2.90
N ARG A 50 -15.77 -2.14 4.22
CA ARG A 50 -14.95 -1.32 5.13
C ARG A 50 -13.45 -1.47 4.87
N VAL A 51 -12.95 -2.69 4.68
CA VAL A 51 -11.55 -2.94 4.33
C VAL A 51 -11.20 -2.28 3.00
N ARG A 52 -12.04 -2.44 1.96
CA ARG A 52 -11.83 -1.81 0.66
C ARG A 52 -11.84 -0.29 0.73
N ALA A 53 -12.73 0.31 1.52
CA ALA A 53 -12.80 1.75 1.70
C ALA A 53 -11.56 2.29 2.45
N SER A 54 -11.10 1.60 3.49
CA SER A 54 -9.98 2.04 4.32
C SER A 54 -8.61 1.80 3.68
N MET A 55 -8.36 0.59 3.15
CA MET A 55 -7.04 0.16 2.70
C MET A 55 -6.91 0.14 1.17
N GLY A 56 -8.01 0.05 0.44
CA GLY A 56 -8.03 -0.10 -1.01
C GLY A 56 -7.30 1.02 -1.78
N PRO A 57 -7.53 2.31 -1.48
CA PRO A 57 -6.81 3.40 -2.14
C PRO A 57 -5.30 3.32 -1.91
N ALA A 58 -4.86 3.04 -0.68
CA ALA A 58 -3.45 2.92 -0.33
C ALA A 58 -2.78 1.75 -1.06
N LEU A 59 -3.40 0.56 -1.05
CA LEU A 59 -2.89 -0.62 -1.75
C LEU A 59 -2.78 -0.40 -3.26
N LYS A 60 -3.78 0.24 -3.89
CA LYS A 60 -3.75 0.60 -5.32
C LYS A 60 -2.63 1.59 -5.64
N ASN A 61 -2.45 2.61 -4.81
CA ASN A 61 -1.40 3.61 -4.99
C ASN A 61 -0.02 2.97 -4.85
N SER A 62 0.18 2.16 -3.81
CA SER A 62 1.43 1.41 -3.61
C SER A 62 1.74 0.44 -4.75
N LEU A 63 0.73 -0.22 -5.34
CA LEU A 63 0.93 -1.08 -6.51
C LEU A 63 1.39 -0.27 -7.73
N ARG A 64 0.79 0.91 -7.95
CA ARG A 64 1.22 1.83 -9.03
C ARG A 64 2.64 2.30 -8.81
N SER A 65 3.01 2.71 -7.60
CA SER A 65 4.37 3.12 -7.25
C SER A 65 5.38 2.00 -7.48
N LYS A 66 5.06 0.76 -7.08
CA LYS A 66 5.89 -0.41 -7.35
C LYS A 66 6.11 -0.63 -8.84
N ASN A 67 5.03 -0.61 -9.62
CA ASN A 67 5.10 -0.83 -11.07
C ASN A 67 5.87 0.29 -11.79
N MET A 68 5.71 1.54 -11.36
CA MET A 68 6.48 2.68 -11.87
C MET A 68 7.97 2.54 -11.51
N GLY A 69 8.28 2.15 -10.27
CA GLY A 69 9.65 1.85 -9.84
C GLY A 69 10.28 0.77 -10.70
N TYR A 70 9.57 -0.35 -10.93
CA TYR A 70 10.05 -1.37 -11.85
C TYR A 70 10.21 -0.88 -13.29
N ALA A 71 9.30 -0.05 -13.80
CA ALA A 71 9.44 0.50 -15.15
C ALA A 71 10.66 1.41 -15.28
N MET A 72 10.96 2.23 -14.27
CA MET A 72 12.12 3.13 -14.25
C MET A 72 13.44 2.38 -14.02
N MET A 73 13.42 1.32 -13.22
CA MET A 73 14.62 0.54 -12.84
C MET A 73 14.81 -0.73 -13.69
N ARG A 74 14.10 -0.84 -14.83
CA ARG A 74 14.12 -2.06 -15.68
C ARG A 74 15.38 -2.21 -16.53
N GLY A 75 16.20 -1.17 -16.65
CA GLY A 75 17.43 -1.20 -17.42
C GLY A 75 18.55 -0.46 -16.69
N ASP A 76 19.73 -1.07 -16.65
CA ASP A 76 20.90 -0.51 -15.96
C ASP A 76 21.27 0.88 -16.48
N LEU A 77 21.19 1.10 -17.80
CA LEU A 77 21.47 2.39 -18.43
C LEU A 77 20.47 3.48 -18.01
N MET A 78 19.17 3.18 -17.97
CA MET A 78 18.14 4.14 -17.57
C MET A 78 18.26 4.47 -16.08
N THR A 79 18.52 3.45 -15.26
CA THR A 79 18.78 3.61 -13.83
C THR A 79 20.02 4.46 -13.60
N GLU A 80 21.11 4.20 -14.32
CA GLU A 80 22.36 4.96 -14.24
C GLU A 80 22.15 6.42 -14.68
N VAL A 81 21.42 6.68 -15.77
CA VAL A 81 21.11 8.04 -16.23
C VAL A 81 20.27 8.80 -15.20
N ILE A 82 19.25 8.15 -14.63
CA ILE A 82 18.41 8.75 -13.57
C ILE A 82 19.26 9.08 -12.34
N LEU A 83 20.14 8.17 -11.92
CA LEU A 83 21.02 8.37 -10.77
C LEU A 83 22.07 9.45 -11.04
N ARG A 84 22.64 9.52 -12.26
CA ARG A 84 23.61 10.57 -12.66
C ARG A 84 22.97 11.95 -12.75
N ILE A 85 21.69 12.03 -13.14
CA ILE A 85 20.96 13.30 -13.20
C ILE A 85 20.50 13.73 -11.79
N LEU A 86 19.93 12.82 -10.98
CA LEU A 86 19.37 13.17 -9.66
C LEU A 86 20.40 13.16 -8.52
N GLY A 87 21.54 12.50 -8.68
CA GLY A 87 22.60 12.43 -7.68
C GLY A 87 23.25 13.78 -7.35
N PRO A 88 23.72 14.56 -8.34
CA PRO A 88 24.37 15.86 -8.11
C PRO A 88 23.45 16.91 -7.48
N ILE A 89 22.14 16.79 -7.69
CA ILE A 89 21.11 17.73 -7.22
C ILE A 89 20.61 17.35 -5.81
N GLY A 90 21.16 16.28 -5.21
CA GLY A 90 20.67 15.73 -3.94
C GLY A 90 19.26 15.13 -4.03
N GLY A 91 18.71 14.96 -5.24
CA GLY A 91 17.34 14.49 -5.48
C GLY A 91 17.11 13.05 -5.03
N ILE A 92 18.15 12.20 -5.05
CA ILE A 92 18.08 10.82 -4.54
C ILE A 92 17.91 10.81 -3.01
N LYS A 93 18.67 11.65 -2.29
CA LYS A 93 18.57 11.75 -0.82
C LYS A 93 17.18 12.25 -0.42
N ARG A 94 16.68 13.27 -1.11
CA ARG A 94 15.33 13.81 -0.91
C ARG A 94 14.24 12.80 -1.26
N ALA A 95 14.40 12.03 -2.33
CA ALA A 95 13.47 10.95 -2.67
C ALA A 95 13.41 9.85 -1.59
N MET A 96 14.56 9.51 -0.98
CA MET A 96 14.63 8.53 0.12
C MET A 96 14.02 9.05 1.42
N GLU A 97 14.10 10.35 1.69
CA GLU A 97 13.48 11.01 2.83
C GLU A 97 11.98 11.34 2.60
N CYS A 98 11.40 10.88 1.48
CA CYS A 98 10.03 11.20 1.05
C CYS A 98 9.77 12.71 0.87
N GLU A 99 10.81 13.48 0.58
CA GLU A 99 10.70 14.89 0.19
C GLU A 99 10.66 15.05 -1.34
N ARG A 100 10.16 16.20 -1.82
CA ARG A 100 10.04 16.48 -3.26
C ARG A 100 11.43 16.48 -3.92
N PRO A 101 11.72 15.54 -4.85
CA PRO A 101 13.07 15.32 -5.36
C PRO A 101 13.51 16.35 -6.41
N LEU A 102 12.57 17.10 -7.00
CA LEU A 102 12.81 18.19 -7.93
C LEU A 102 12.19 19.49 -7.40
N TRP A 103 12.94 20.59 -7.50
CA TRP A 103 12.39 21.95 -7.49
C TRP A 103 11.70 22.22 -8.84
N LEU A 104 10.59 21.54 -9.11
CA LEU A 104 9.67 21.95 -10.16
C LEU A 104 8.64 22.87 -9.50
N VAL A 105 8.68 24.15 -9.89
CA VAL A 105 7.72 25.21 -9.56
C VAL A 105 6.31 24.76 -9.90
#